data_AF-A0A350CFT8-F1
#
_entry.id   AF-A0A350CFT8-F1
#
_cell.length_a   1.000
_cell.length_b   1.000
_cell.length_c   1.000
_cell.angle_alpha   90.00
_cell.angle_beta   90.00
_cell.angle_gamma   90.00
#
_symmetry.space_group_name_H-M   'P 1'
#
loop_
_entity.id
_entity.type
_entity.pdbx_description
1 polymer ?
#
loop_
_entity_poly.entity_id
_entity_poly.type
_entity_poly.pdbx_seq_one_letter_code
_entity_poly.pdbx_strand_id
1 'polypeptide(L)'
;MSSVLRICFRPGLAVLAGLLLMLTTTSRVQAQDAPAPAETTATAEAPAPAAEEAPAPAAPPTAEEVLGKLTVGIDTIWVLVCSMLVFFMNLGFGCVESGFCRAKNCVNILSKNFVVFAVCSIGFWLVGWDLMFGTGDGEFIGKSGSFMVQAKDNSPLQATKGYEGEYSSIAWATVPLWCKFFFQLCFAGTAATIVSGAVAERIKYGAFIAFCFVMAVAIYPVTGHWIWGFGYLAKEWNFWDFAGSTVVHSVGGWAALTGAIILGPRIGKFSKDGRINAIPGHNMTAAFIGCLVLWFGWFGFNP
;
A
#
# COMPACT_ATOMS: atom_id res chain seq x y z
N MET A 1 27.53 -36.27 -12.05
CA MET A 1 26.41 -35.31 -12.21
C MET A 1 25.70 -35.04 -10.87
N SER A 2 26.45 -34.83 -9.77
CA SER A 2 25.91 -34.76 -8.39
C SER A 2 26.30 -33.49 -7.61
N SER A 3 27.17 -32.64 -8.16
CA SER A 3 27.77 -31.53 -7.38
C SER A 3 27.24 -30.13 -7.69
N VAL A 4 26.35 -29.96 -8.68
CA VAL A 4 25.83 -28.64 -9.09
C VAL A 4 24.47 -28.32 -8.46
N LEU A 5 23.73 -29.31 -7.97
CA LEU A 5 22.38 -29.12 -7.41
C LEU A 5 22.37 -28.60 -5.95
N ARG A 6 23.53 -28.56 -5.27
CA ARG A 6 23.62 -28.13 -3.85
C ARG A 6 23.85 -26.63 -3.64
N ILE A 7 24.03 -25.84 -4.71
CA ILE A 7 24.36 -24.41 -4.61
C ILE A 7 23.13 -23.50 -4.71
N CYS A 8 21.99 -23.97 -5.22
CA CYS A 8 20.81 -23.12 -5.46
C CYS A 8 19.84 -22.95 -4.27
N PHE A 9 20.07 -23.58 -3.10
CA PHE A 9 19.10 -23.58 -1.99
C PHE A 9 19.51 -22.75 -0.76
N ARG A 10 20.57 -21.93 -0.83
CA ARG A 10 21.13 -21.23 0.34
C ARG A 10 20.77 -19.73 0.56
N PRO A 11 20.11 -18.96 -0.33
CA PRO A 11 19.71 -17.59 0.03
C PRO A 11 18.31 -17.50 0.64
N GLY A 12 17.45 -18.52 0.49
CA GLY A 12 16.05 -18.48 0.99
C GLY A 12 15.91 -18.66 2.50
N LEU A 13 16.83 -19.38 3.15
CA LEU A 13 16.74 -19.69 4.57
C LEU A 13 17.16 -18.52 5.47
N ALA A 14 18.04 -17.63 4.98
CA ALA A 14 18.47 -16.44 5.71
C ALA A 14 17.40 -15.34 5.73
N VAL A 15 16.62 -15.21 4.66
CA VAL A 15 15.49 -14.26 4.57
C VAL A 15 14.30 -14.73 5.43
N LEU A 16 14.05 -16.04 5.47
CA LEU A 16 13.02 -16.62 6.35
C LEU A 16 13.41 -16.56 7.84
N ALA A 17 14.71 -16.75 8.16
CA ALA A 17 15.21 -16.63 9.54
C ALA A 17 15.19 -15.17 10.05
N GLY A 18 15.43 -14.19 9.17
CA GLY A 18 15.31 -12.77 9.52
C GLY A 18 13.87 -12.33 9.81
N LEU A 19 12.89 -12.89 9.09
CA LEU A 19 11.46 -12.60 9.30
C LEU A 19 10.90 -13.28 10.56
N LEU A 20 11.41 -14.47 10.91
CA LEU A 20 10.98 -15.22 12.09
C LEU A 20 11.59 -14.68 13.40
N LEU A 21 12.77 -14.04 13.34
CA LEU A 21 13.41 -13.43 14.51
C LEU A 21 12.79 -12.07 14.89
N MET A 22 12.04 -11.42 14.00
CA MET A 22 11.29 -10.21 14.32
C MET A 22 9.94 -10.48 14.98
N LEU A 23 9.37 -11.68 14.83
CA LEU A 23 8.11 -12.07 15.49
C LEU A 23 8.26 -12.42 16.98
N THR A 24 9.48 -12.63 17.48
CA THR A 24 9.71 -13.05 18.87
C THR A 24 10.03 -11.91 19.83
N THR A 25 10.13 -10.66 19.36
CA THR A 25 10.44 -9.50 20.22
C THR A 25 9.22 -8.69 20.67
N THR A 26 8.02 -8.97 20.14
CA THR A 26 6.79 -8.26 20.52
C THR A 26 5.93 -8.97 21.57
N SER A 27 6.38 -10.10 22.14
CA SER A 27 5.59 -10.86 23.12
C SER A 27 5.95 -10.62 24.60
N ARG A 28 6.79 -9.63 24.94
CA ARG A 28 6.93 -9.19 26.34
C ARG A 28 5.87 -8.14 26.71
N VAL A 29 4.60 -8.54 26.61
CA VAL A 29 3.58 -8.06 27.55
C VAL A 29 3.83 -8.83 28.84
N GLN A 30 4.05 -8.13 29.94
CA GLN A 30 4.33 -8.69 31.27
C GLN A 30 3.39 -9.84 31.63
N ALA A 31 3.93 -11.06 31.66
CA ALA A 31 3.39 -12.16 32.44
C ALA A 31 4.17 -12.19 33.77
N GLN A 32 3.49 -11.90 34.87
CA GLN A 32 4.02 -12.09 36.21
C GLN A 32 4.23 -13.59 36.46
N ASP A 33 5.46 -13.97 36.84
CA ASP A 33 5.78 -15.31 37.31
C ASP A 33 5.06 -15.60 38.65
N ALA A 34 4.43 -16.76 38.74
CA ALA A 34 3.89 -17.31 39.99
C ALA A 34 5.01 -17.95 40.83
N PRO A 35 5.07 -17.77 42.17
CA PRO A 35 6.04 -18.48 43.00
C PRO A 35 5.52 -19.84 43.50
N ALA A 36 6.44 -20.81 43.58
CA ALA A 36 6.28 -22.14 44.19
C ALA A 36 6.48 -22.07 45.74
N PRO A 37 6.20 -23.14 46.52
CA PRO A 37 5.67 -23.06 47.88
C PRO A 37 6.70 -22.84 49.00
N ALA A 38 6.15 -22.41 50.15
CA ALA A 38 6.78 -21.81 51.32
C ALA A 38 7.70 -22.71 52.17
N GLU A 39 8.70 -22.06 52.79
CA GLU A 39 9.29 -22.48 54.07
C GLU A 39 8.81 -21.55 55.20
N THR A 40 8.34 -22.17 56.28
CA THR A 40 7.69 -21.56 57.43
C THR A 40 8.71 -21.05 58.45
N THR A 41 8.70 -19.75 58.76
CA THR A 41 9.23 -19.23 60.04
C THR A 41 8.21 -18.28 60.66
N ALA A 42 8.01 -18.43 61.96
CA ALA A 42 6.89 -17.91 62.72
C ALA A 42 7.09 -16.46 63.23
N THR A 43 6.05 -15.66 63.00
CA THR A 43 5.45 -14.61 63.87
C THR A 43 6.29 -13.43 64.36
N ALA A 44 6.01 -12.26 63.77
CA ALA A 44 5.72 -11.02 64.49
C ALA A 44 4.47 -10.39 63.84
N GLU A 45 3.46 -10.04 64.65
CA GLU A 45 2.19 -9.47 64.19
C GLU A 45 2.45 -8.07 63.59
N ALA A 46 2.42 -7.98 62.26
CA ALA A 46 2.45 -6.72 61.53
C ALA A 46 1.03 -6.13 61.47
N PRO A 47 0.86 -4.79 61.47
CA PRO A 47 -0.45 -4.18 61.32
C PRO A 47 -1.06 -4.62 59.99
N ALA A 48 -2.37 -4.92 60.02
CA ALA A 48 -3.12 -5.41 58.87
C ALA A 48 -2.80 -4.56 57.61
N PRO A 49 -2.50 -5.19 56.46
CA PRO A 49 -2.36 -4.44 55.22
C PRO A 49 -3.70 -3.73 54.96
N ALA A 50 -3.65 -2.42 54.77
CA ALA A 50 -4.78 -1.68 54.27
C ALA A 50 -5.27 -2.38 52.99
N ALA A 51 -6.53 -2.78 52.97
CA ALA A 51 -7.14 -3.37 51.79
C ALA A 51 -6.90 -2.42 50.61
N GLU A 52 -6.11 -2.86 49.64
CA GLU A 52 -6.01 -2.20 48.35
C GLU A 52 -7.42 -2.29 47.75
N GLU A 53 -8.11 -1.16 47.77
CA GLU A 53 -9.48 -1.03 47.30
C GLU A 53 -9.50 -1.49 45.85
N ALA A 54 -10.18 -2.61 45.57
CA ALA A 54 -10.26 -3.14 44.22
C ALA A 54 -10.76 -2.01 43.30
N PRO A 55 -10.08 -1.74 42.16
CA PRO A 55 -10.48 -0.63 41.30
C PRO A 55 -11.96 -0.80 40.97
N ALA A 56 -12.74 0.23 41.28
CA ALA A 56 -14.18 0.23 41.06
C ALA A 56 -14.46 -0.25 39.63
N PRO A 57 -15.47 -1.12 39.41
CA PRO A 57 -15.78 -1.60 38.07
C PRO A 57 -15.98 -0.40 37.16
N ALA A 58 -15.19 -0.35 36.08
CA ALA A 58 -15.24 0.75 35.14
C ALA A 58 -16.69 1.00 34.73
N ALA A 59 -17.13 2.26 34.82
CA ALA A 59 -18.48 2.63 34.44
C ALA A 59 -18.77 2.09 33.02
N PRO A 60 -19.99 1.57 32.76
CA PRO A 60 -20.34 1.13 31.42
C PRO A 60 -20.11 2.28 30.43
N PRO A 61 -19.56 1.99 29.24
CA PRO A 61 -19.22 3.02 28.28
C PRO A 61 -20.46 3.85 27.94
N THR A 62 -20.27 5.16 27.81
CA THR A 62 -21.38 6.05 27.48
C THR A 62 -21.92 5.75 26.08
N ALA A 63 -23.18 6.08 25.80
CA ALA A 63 -23.77 5.86 24.48
C ALA A 63 -22.97 6.57 23.36
N GLU A 64 -22.38 7.72 23.66
CA GLU A 64 -21.53 8.49 22.75
C GLU A 64 -20.20 7.76 22.46
N GLU A 65 -19.55 7.19 23.49
CA GLU A 65 -18.35 6.37 23.31
C GLU A 65 -18.62 5.10 22.49
N VAL A 66 -19.77 4.47 22.71
CA VAL A 66 -20.20 3.30 21.94
C VAL A 66 -20.44 3.67 20.48
N LEU A 67 -21.14 4.79 20.21
CA LEU A 67 -21.40 5.28 18.87
C LEU A 67 -20.10 5.62 18.13
N GLY A 68 -19.18 6.36 18.78
CA GLY A 68 -17.89 6.72 18.18
C GLY A 68 -17.04 5.50 17.81
N LYS A 69 -16.99 4.48 18.69
CA LYS A 69 -16.31 3.21 18.38
C LYS A 69 -16.96 2.47 17.20
N LEU A 70 -18.29 2.51 17.12
CA LEU A 70 -19.04 1.84 16.05
C LEU A 70 -18.81 2.53 14.69
N THR A 71 -18.81 3.86 14.65
CA THR A 71 -18.48 4.64 13.44
C THR A 71 -17.09 4.30 12.93
N VAL A 72 -16.07 4.34 13.79
CA VAL A 72 -14.70 3.95 13.42
C VAL A 72 -14.67 2.52 12.88
N GLY A 73 -15.40 1.59 13.50
CA GLY A 73 -15.50 0.20 13.05
C GLY A 73 -16.07 0.08 11.64
N ILE A 74 -17.18 0.78 11.37
CA ILE A 74 -17.83 0.79 10.05
C ILE A 74 -16.94 1.41 8.99
N ASP A 75 -16.35 2.59 9.28
CA ASP A 75 -15.45 3.28 8.35
C ASP A 75 -14.21 2.42 8.03
N THR A 76 -13.66 1.74 9.04
CA THR A 76 -12.50 0.85 8.85
C THR A 76 -12.86 -0.35 7.97
N ILE A 77 -14.02 -0.97 8.19
CA ILE A 77 -14.51 -2.06 7.35
C ILE A 77 -14.71 -1.57 5.93
N TRP A 78 -15.33 -0.41 5.74
CA TRP A 78 -15.59 0.16 4.43
C TRP A 78 -14.28 0.43 3.67
N VAL A 79 -13.32 1.11 4.30
CA VAL A 79 -12.02 1.39 3.68
C VAL A 79 -11.25 0.11 3.38
N LEU A 80 -11.30 -0.92 4.24
CA LEU A 80 -10.67 -2.21 3.95
C LEU A 80 -11.33 -2.91 2.75
N VAL A 81 -12.67 -2.95 2.69
CA VAL A 81 -13.40 -3.50 1.54
C VAL A 81 -13.02 -2.75 0.26
N CYS A 82 -13.03 -1.42 0.30
CA CYS A 82 -12.58 -0.58 -0.81
C CYS A 82 -11.14 -0.88 -1.22
N SER A 83 -10.22 -1.01 -0.26
CA SER A 83 -8.83 -1.37 -0.51
C SER A 83 -8.70 -2.73 -1.19
N MET A 84 -9.49 -3.73 -0.78
CA MET A 84 -9.49 -5.06 -1.39
C MET A 84 -10.04 -5.03 -2.82
N LEU A 85 -11.05 -4.21 -3.08
CA LEU A 85 -11.57 -3.97 -4.43
C LEU A 85 -10.53 -3.32 -5.34
N VAL A 86 -9.79 -2.31 -4.85
CA VAL A 86 -8.71 -1.68 -5.61
C VAL A 86 -7.55 -2.65 -5.81
N PHE A 87 -7.17 -3.43 -4.81
CA PHE A 87 -6.17 -4.48 -4.96
C PHE A 87 -6.59 -5.49 -6.05
N PHE A 88 -7.87 -5.85 -6.09
CA PHE A 88 -8.43 -6.76 -7.09
C PHE A 88 -8.38 -6.18 -8.52
N MET A 89 -8.30 -4.85 -8.68
CA MET A 89 -8.05 -4.23 -9.99
C MET A 89 -6.74 -4.71 -10.62
N ASN A 90 -5.74 -5.14 -9.83
CA ASN A 90 -4.50 -5.69 -10.38
C ASN A 90 -4.72 -6.98 -11.20
N LEU A 91 -5.71 -7.81 -10.81
CA LEU A 91 -6.17 -8.91 -11.66
C LEU A 91 -6.79 -8.38 -12.95
N GLY A 92 -7.62 -7.35 -12.84
CA GLY A 92 -8.23 -6.67 -13.98
C GLY A 92 -7.21 -6.18 -15.00
N PHE A 93 -6.18 -5.47 -14.55
CA PHE A 93 -5.06 -5.04 -15.40
C PHE A 93 -4.35 -6.23 -16.04
N GLY A 94 -4.01 -7.26 -15.27
CA GLY A 94 -3.39 -8.48 -15.80
C GLY A 94 -4.21 -9.13 -16.92
N CYS A 95 -5.53 -9.20 -16.76
CA CYS A 95 -6.46 -9.76 -17.75
C CYS A 95 -6.61 -8.87 -18.99
N VAL A 96 -6.80 -7.56 -18.83
CA VAL A 96 -6.88 -6.61 -19.96
C VAL A 96 -5.59 -6.60 -20.77
N GLU A 97 -4.45 -6.44 -20.09
CA GLU A 97 -3.15 -6.36 -20.75
C GLU A 97 -2.79 -7.64 -21.47
N SER A 98 -2.98 -8.80 -20.82
CA SER A 98 -2.69 -10.08 -21.46
C SER A 98 -3.62 -10.31 -22.65
N GLY A 99 -4.93 -10.03 -22.51
CA GLY A 99 -5.93 -10.19 -23.57
C GLY A 99 -5.63 -9.36 -24.82
N PHE A 100 -5.22 -8.10 -24.65
CA PHE A 100 -4.87 -7.19 -25.76
C PHE A 100 -3.45 -7.39 -26.32
N CYS A 101 -2.59 -8.16 -25.65
CA CYS A 101 -1.27 -8.52 -26.16
C CYS A 101 -1.30 -9.77 -27.05
N ARG A 102 -0.20 -10.05 -27.75
CA ARG A 102 -0.02 -11.32 -28.47
C ARG A 102 0.24 -12.45 -27.49
N ALA A 103 -0.29 -13.64 -27.79
CA ALA A 103 -0.24 -14.83 -26.93
C ALA A 103 1.17 -15.14 -26.39
N LYS A 104 2.21 -15.01 -27.23
CA LYS A 104 3.61 -15.28 -26.86
C LYS A 104 4.13 -14.43 -25.69
N ASN A 105 3.50 -13.30 -25.41
CA ASN A 105 3.91 -12.37 -24.34
C ASN A 105 3.06 -12.53 -23.07
N CYS A 106 2.03 -13.37 -23.07
CA CYS A 106 1.05 -13.48 -21.98
C CYS A 106 1.71 -13.69 -20.61
N VAL A 107 2.60 -14.69 -20.50
CA VAL A 107 3.31 -15.00 -19.25
C VAL A 107 4.09 -13.78 -18.73
N ASN A 108 4.84 -13.10 -19.59
CA ASN A 108 5.61 -11.91 -19.21
C ASN A 108 4.70 -10.77 -18.71
N ILE A 109 3.52 -10.59 -19.31
CA ILE A 109 2.55 -9.58 -18.88
C ILE A 109 1.97 -9.89 -17.50
N LEU A 110 1.58 -11.15 -17.27
CA LEU A 110 1.05 -11.58 -15.98
C LEU A 110 2.13 -11.48 -14.88
N SER A 111 3.36 -11.89 -15.16
CA SER A 111 4.48 -11.72 -14.22
C SER A 111 4.75 -10.26 -13.88
N LYS A 112 4.65 -9.34 -14.86
CA LYS A 112 4.80 -7.89 -14.62
C LYS A 112 3.70 -7.36 -13.69
N ASN A 113 2.44 -7.76 -13.87
CA ASN A 113 1.34 -7.32 -13.00
C ASN A 113 1.50 -7.86 -11.56
N PHE A 114 2.03 -9.09 -11.40
CA PHE A 114 2.34 -9.62 -10.08
C PHE A 114 3.47 -8.84 -9.39
N VAL A 115 4.59 -8.63 -10.09
CA VAL A 115 5.77 -7.99 -9.49
C VAL A 115 5.56 -6.50 -9.22
N VAL A 116 4.69 -5.83 -9.99
CA VAL A 116 4.37 -4.40 -9.81
C VAL A 116 3.94 -4.14 -8.38
N PHE A 117 3.05 -4.97 -7.85
CA PHE A 117 2.48 -4.76 -6.54
C PHE A 117 3.50 -5.06 -5.44
N ALA A 118 4.32 -6.10 -5.60
CA ALA A 118 5.38 -6.43 -4.65
C ALA A 118 6.41 -5.29 -4.55
N VAL A 119 6.85 -4.75 -5.68
CA VAL A 119 7.84 -3.65 -5.73
C VAL A 119 7.24 -2.35 -5.21
N CYS A 120 6.02 -2.01 -5.59
CA CYS A 120 5.34 -0.81 -5.09
C CYS A 120 5.07 -0.91 -3.58
N SER A 121 4.71 -2.09 -3.06
CA SER A 121 4.56 -2.32 -1.61
C SER A 121 5.82 -1.97 -0.86
N ILE A 122 6.97 -2.48 -1.31
CA ILE A 122 8.25 -2.22 -0.66
C ILE A 122 8.65 -0.75 -0.82
N GLY A 123 8.60 -0.20 -2.04
CA GLY A 123 9.02 1.19 -2.30
C GLY A 123 8.15 2.23 -1.59
N PHE A 124 6.84 2.08 -1.69
CA PHE A 124 5.89 2.98 -1.07
C PHE A 124 5.94 2.87 0.45
N TRP A 125 6.08 1.66 1.00
CA TRP A 125 6.28 1.49 2.44
C TRP A 125 7.57 2.11 2.94
N LEU A 126 8.71 1.92 2.25
CA LEU A 126 10.03 2.39 2.70
C LEU A 126 10.18 3.92 2.65
N VAL A 127 9.72 4.55 1.56
CA VAL A 127 10.01 5.97 1.26
C VAL A 127 8.78 6.71 0.75
N GLY A 128 7.97 6.08 -0.10
CA GLY A 128 6.89 6.79 -0.80
C GLY A 128 5.80 7.33 0.13
N TRP A 129 5.45 6.62 1.19
CA TRP A 129 4.42 7.06 2.15
C TRP A 129 4.80 8.39 2.80
N ASP A 130 6.03 8.47 3.29
CA ASP A 130 6.57 9.62 4.01
C ASP A 130 6.72 10.83 3.07
N LEU A 131 7.21 10.61 1.86
CA LEU A 131 7.25 11.65 0.82
C LEU A 131 5.88 12.18 0.42
N MET A 132 4.84 11.35 0.49
CA MET A 132 3.48 11.70 0.06
C MET A 132 2.66 12.37 1.17
N PHE A 133 2.64 11.78 2.36
CA PHE A 133 1.76 12.20 3.47
C PHE A 133 2.49 12.83 4.64
N GLY A 134 3.83 12.88 4.60
CA GLY A 134 4.60 13.55 5.61
C GLY A 134 4.32 15.04 5.71
N THR A 135 4.80 15.65 6.79
CA THR A 135 4.63 17.10 7.06
C THR A 135 5.15 17.95 5.90
N GLY A 136 4.51 19.09 5.60
CA GLY A 136 4.99 19.94 4.51
C GLY A 136 3.88 20.72 3.78
N ASP A 137 2.92 21.28 4.51
CA ASP A 137 1.77 21.94 3.90
C ASP A 137 2.19 23.08 2.95
N GLY A 138 1.87 22.93 1.66
CA GLY A 138 2.24 23.86 0.58
C GLY A 138 3.59 23.62 -0.07
N GLU A 139 4.33 22.63 0.40
CA GLU A 139 5.64 22.31 -0.11
C GLU A 139 5.56 21.32 -1.28
N PHE A 140 6.70 21.09 -1.92
CA PHE A 140 6.79 20.18 -3.07
C PHE A 140 6.96 18.71 -2.67
N ILE A 141 7.39 18.41 -1.44
CA ILE A 141 7.60 17.06 -0.93
C ILE A 141 7.31 17.02 0.57
N GLY A 142 6.84 15.88 1.05
CA GLY A 142 6.75 15.60 2.48
C GLY A 142 8.13 15.57 3.14
N LYS A 143 8.20 16.10 4.36
CA LYS A 143 9.40 16.33 5.17
C LYS A 143 9.41 15.63 6.52
N SER A 144 8.31 14.97 6.94
CA SER A 144 8.52 13.95 7.98
C SER A 144 9.55 13.01 7.37
N GLY A 145 10.68 12.82 8.07
CA GLY A 145 11.84 12.07 7.59
C GLY A 145 11.86 10.69 8.20
N SER A 146 10.68 10.08 8.33
CA SER A 146 10.54 8.75 8.91
C SER A 146 10.77 7.76 7.77
N PHE A 147 11.97 7.21 7.71
CA PHE A 147 12.20 6.03 6.91
C PHE A 147 11.17 4.97 7.33
N MET A 148 10.36 4.51 6.38
CA MET A 148 9.19 3.66 6.57
C MET A 148 7.94 4.31 7.21
N VAL A 149 6.79 3.64 7.07
CA VAL A 149 5.52 3.99 7.74
C VAL A 149 5.63 3.80 9.26
N GLN A 150 6.28 4.74 9.94
CA GLN A 150 6.59 4.64 11.38
C GLN A 150 6.40 5.94 12.16
N ALA A 151 6.17 7.06 11.47
CA ALA A 151 5.88 8.33 12.15
C ALA A 151 4.63 8.20 13.03
N LYS A 152 4.56 9.03 14.08
CA LYS A 152 3.47 9.00 15.05
C LYS A 152 2.14 9.26 14.33
N ASP A 153 1.16 8.41 14.59
CA ASP A 153 -0.23 8.60 14.19
C ASP A 153 -1.12 7.91 15.23
N ASN A 154 -2.02 8.67 15.83
CA ASN A 154 -2.90 8.16 16.88
C ASN A 154 -4.26 7.67 16.35
N SER A 155 -4.47 7.55 15.03
CA SER A 155 -5.71 7.00 14.48
C SER A 155 -5.86 5.53 14.89
N PRO A 156 -7.04 5.08 15.32
CA PRO A 156 -8.33 5.78 15.27
C PRO A 156 -8.65 6.65 16.50
N LEU A 157 -7.78 6.69 17.50
CA LEU A 157 -8.01 7.37 18.79
C LEU A 157 -8.12 8.90 18.67
N GLN A 158 -7.87 9.47 17.50
CA GLN A 158 -8.06 10.89 17.21
C GLN A 158 -9.50 11.38 17.47
N ALA A 159 -10.51 10.51 17.32
CA ALA A 159 -11.91 10.87 17.54
C ALA A 159 -12.22 11.23 19.01
N THR A 160 -11.44 10.70 19.96
CA THR A 160 -11.65 10.93 21.40
C THR A 160 -10.57 11.82 22.02
N LYS A 161 -9.39 11.94 21.41
CA LYS A 161 -8.24 12.67 21.97
C LYS A 161 -7.74 13.84 21.11
N GLY A 162 -8.35 14.09 19.96
CA GLY A 162 -7.78 14.97 18.93
C GLY A 162 -6.64 14.29 18.16
N TYR A 163 -6.32 14.80 16.97
CA TYR A 163 -5.25 14.22 16.17
C TYR A 163 -3.87 14.56 16.75
N GLU A 164 -3.06 13.53 16.97
CA GLU A 164 -1.65 13.66 17.33
C GLU A 164 -0.83 12.76 16.41
N GLY A 165 -0.26 13.36 15.37
CA GLY A 165 0.59 12.65 14.42
C GLY A 165 1.25 13.55 13.40
N GLU A 166 2.12 12.97 12.60
CA GLU A 166 2.91 13.65 11.56
C GLU A 166 2.19 13.70 10.20
N TYR A 167 1.05 13.02 10.05
CA TYR A 167 0.29 12.90 8.80
C TYR A 167 -0.99 13.76 8.82
N SER A 168 -0.81 15.07 9.01
CA SER A 168 -1.92 16.06 9.11
C SER A 168 -2.89 15.98 7.93
N SER A 169 -2.41 15.67 6.72
CA SER A 169 -3.24 15.66 5.52
C SER A 169 -4.28 14.55 5.45
N ILE A 170 -4.09 13.51 6.25
CA ILE A 170 -5.01 12.36 6.39
C ILE A 170 -5.55 12.24 7.82
N ALA A 171 -5.38 13.28 8.63
CA ALA A 171 -5.89 13.36 10.00
C ALA A 171 -7.42 13.40 10.06
N TRP A 172 -8.11 13.71 8.97
CA TRP A 172 -9.58 13.66 8.92
C TRP A 172 -10.11 12.23 8.90
N ALA A 173 -9.32 11.26 8.42
CA ALA A 173 -9.71 9.86 8.34
C ALA A 173 -9.47 9.16 9.70
N THR A 174 -10.54 8.73 10.35
CA THR A 174 -10.50 8.10 11.69
C THR A 174 -10.11 6.63 11.66
N VAL A 175 -9.80 6.05 10.50
CA VAL A 175 -9.41 4.63 10.38
C VAL A 175 -7.95 4.40 10.81
N PRO A 176 -7.57 3.19 11.26
CA PRO A 176 -6.18 2.90 11.66
C PRO A 176 -5.14 3.22 10.58
N LEU A 177 -3.94 3.64 10.98
CA LEU A 177 -2.84 4.01 10.05
C LEU A 177 -2.58 2.96 8.97
N TRP A 178 -2.52 1.67 9.36
CA TRP A 178 -2.27 0.58 8.41
C TRP A 178 -3.42 0.37 7.41
N CYS A 179 -4.64 0.73 7.77
CA CYS A 179 -5.78 0.75 6.85
C CYS A 179 -5.61 1.88 5.82
N LYS A 180 -5.24 3.10 6.27
CA LYS A 180 -4.90 4.22 5.38
C LYS A 180 -3.76 3.86 4.42
N PHE A 181 -2.70 3.25 4.97
CA PHE A 181 -1.55 2.79 4.19
C PHE A 181 -1.94 1.78 3.12
N PHE A 182 -2.68 0.73 3.49
CA PHE A 182 -3.07 -0.31 2.55
C PHE A 182 -3.94 0.25 1.42
N PHE A 183 -4.89 1.14 1.75
CA PHE A 183 -5.71 1.83 0.75
C PHE A 183 -4.83 2.59 -0.26
N GLN A 184 -3.95 3.48 0.23
CA GLN A 184 -3.10 4.31 -0.63
C GLN A 184 -2.03 3.52 -1.39
N LEU A 185 -1.55 2.42 -0.82
CA LEU A 185 -0.66 1.49 -1.51
C LEU A 185 -1.33 0.90 -2.75
N CYS A 186 -2.61 0.58 -2.69
CA CYS A 186 -3.34 0.06 -3.85
C CYS A 186 -3.42 1.09 -5.00
N PHE A 187 -3.45 2.39 -4.67
CA PHE A 187 -3.45 3.48 -5.65
C PHE A 187 -2.06 3.67 -6.26
N ALA A 188 -1.00 3.62 -5.43
CA ALA A 188 0.39 3.64 -5.90
C ALA A 188 0.69 2.49 -6.87
N GLY A 189 0.26 1.28 -6.53
CA GLY A 189 0.37 0.10 -7.42
C GLY A 189 -0.42 0.27 -8.71
N THR A 190 -1.61 0.88 -8.65
CA THR A 190 -2.44 1.19 -9.82
C THR A 190 -1.75 2.19 -10.76
N ALA A 191 -1.17 3.27 -10.23
CA ALA A 191 -0.42 4.24 -11.02
C ALA A 191 0.75 3.58 -11.79
N ALA A 192 1.49 2.69 -11.13
CA ALA A 192 2.59 1.96 -11.75
C ALA A 192 2.13 0.94 -12.80
N THR A 193 1.02 0.24 -12.56
CA THR A 193 0.54 -0.80 -13.48
C THR A 193 -0.03 -0.24 -14.79
N ILE A 194 -0.58 0.99 -14.81
CA ILE A 194 -0.99 1.68 -16.05
C ILE A 194 0.14 1.68 -17.11
N VAL A 195 1.38 1.81 -16.66
CA VAL A 195 2.55 1.80 -17.56
C VAL A 195 2.80 0.41 -18.15
N SER A 196 2.52 -0.68 -17.42
CA SER A 196 2.77 -2.07 -17.85
C SER A 196 2.15 -2.39 -19.20
N GLY A 197 0.87 -2.05 -19.38
CA GLY A 197 0.14 -2.26 -20.63
C GLY A 197 0.67 -1.41 -21.77
N ALA A 198 1.00 -0.14 -21.50
CA ALA A 198 1.50 0.78 -22.52
C ALA A 198 2.85 0.34 -23.08
N VAL A 199 3.75 -0.21 -22.26
CA VAL A 199 5.10 -0.67 -22.64
C VAL A 199 5.19 -2.17 -22.93
N ALA A 200 4.04 -2.84 -22.93
CA ALA A 200 3.91 -4.28 -23.15
C ALA A 200 4.65 -4.78 -24.41
N GLU A 201 5.09 -6.04 -24.36
CA GLU A 201 5.74 -6.78 -25.46
C GLU A 201 7.15 -6.32 -25.87
N ARG A 202 7.67 -5.19 -25.37
CA ARG A 202 8.99 -4.67 -25.76
C ARG A 202 9.86 -4.13 -24.63
N ILE A 203 9.30 -3.84 -23.45
CA ILE A 203 10.12 -3.48 -22.30
C ILE A 203 10.91 -4.69 -21.78
N LYS A 204 12.14 -4.45 -21.30
CA LYS A 204 12.91 -5.45 -20.54
C LYS A 204 12.33 -5.58 -19.14
N TYR A 205 12.22 -6.81 -18.63
CA TYR A 205 11.61 -7.09 -17.32
C TYR A 205 12.29 -6.34 -16.16
N GLY A 206 13.63 -6.36 -16.08
CA GLY A 206 14.37 -5.63 -15.04
C GLY A 206 14.20 -4.10 -15.13
N ALA A 207 14.10 -3.54 -16.33
CA ALA A 207 13.83 -2.11 -16.51
C ALA A 207 12.43 -1.74 -16.01
N PHE A 208 11.45 -2.64 -16.20
CA PHE A 208 10.12 -2.44 -15.66
C PHE A 208 10.10 -2.47 -14.13
N ILE A 209 10.81 -3.41 -13.49
CA ILE A 209 10.95 -3.44 -12.01
C ILE A 209 11.57 -2.15 -11.48
N ALA A 210 12.68 -1.70 -12.08
CA ALA A 210 13.32 -0.45 -11.69
C ALA A 210 12.38 0.76 -11.85
N PHE A 211 11.64 0.81 -12.96
CA PHE A 211 10.61 1.83 -13.17
C PHE A 211 9.53 1.82 -12.07
N CYS A 212 9.02 0.64 -11.70
CA CYS A 212 7.99 0.54 -10.66
C CYS A 212 8.50 1.02 -9.31
N PHE A 213 9.76 0.72 -8.99
CA PHE A 213 10.40 1.23 -7.78
C PHE A 213 10.50 2.76 -7.81
N VAL A 214 11.00 3.34 -8.90
CA VAL A 214 11.08 4.81 -9.07
C VAL A 214 9.70 5.47 -9.03
N MET A 215 8.69 4.83 -9.62
CA MET A 215 7.31 5.30 -9.55
C MET A 215 6.84 5.37 -8.10
N ALA A 216 7.06 4.32 -7.31
CA ALA A 216 6.62 4.21 -5.94
C ALA A 216 7.38 5.09 -4.93
N VAL A 217 8.65 5.44 -5.20
CA VAL A 217 9.49 6.23 -4.27
C VAL A 217 9.72 7.69 -4.71
N ALA A 218 9.32 8.07 -5.91
CA ALA A 218 9.54 9.43 -6.41
C ALA A 218 8.33 9.97 -7.18
N ILE A 219 8.01 9.44 -8.36
CA ILE A 219 7.06 10.08 -9.28
C ILE A 219 5.65 10.18 -8.67
N TYR A 220 5.12 9.05 -8.21
CA TYR A 220 3.80 8.98 -7.59
C TYR A 220 3.74 9.75 -6.27
N PRO A 221 4.60 9.48 -5.26
CA PRO A 221 4.45 10.13 -3.96
C PRO A 221 4.71 11.63 -4.00
N VAL A 222 5.60 12.14 -4.85
CA VAL A 222 5.82 13.60 -5.00
C VAL A 222 4.58 14.28 -5.56
N THR A 223 3.99 13.72 -6.63
CA THR A 223 2.73 14.27 -7.19
C THR A 223 1.57 14.09 -6.20
N GLY A 224 1.60 12.99 -5.45
CA GLY A 224 0.70 12.71 -4.34
C GLY A 224 0.76 13.76 -3.26
N HIS A 225 1.96 14.20 -2.89
CA HIS A 225 2.13 15.25 -1.90
C HIS A 225 1.51 16.56 -2.37
N TRP A 226 1.73 16.95 -3.64
CA TRP A 226 1.19 18.18 -4.19
C TRP A 226 -0.33 18.28 -4.05
N ILE A 227 -1.04 17.15 -4.09
CA ILE A 227 -2.51 17.10 -4.18
C ILE A 227 -3.14 16.55 -2.89
N TRP A 228 -2.76 15.34 -2.45
CA TRP A 228 -3.32 14.66 -1.28
C TRP A 228 -2.50 14.82 0.00
N GLY A 229 -1.24 15.25 -0.12
CA GLY A 229 -0.39 15.62 1.01
C GLY A 229 -0.60 17.06 1.50
N PHE A 230 -1.61 17.78 1.00
CA PHE A 230 -1.77 19.24 1.17
C PHE A 230 -0.54 20.07 0.77
N GLY A 231 0.24 19.59 -0.20
CA GLY A 231 1.38 20.30 -0.78
C GLY A 231 0.98 21.46 -1.70
N TYR A 232 1.92 21.84 -2.57
CA TYR A 232 1.85 23.05 -3.40
C TYR A 232 0.53 23.22 -4.18
N LEU A 233 0.07 22.21 -4.94
CA LEU A 233 -1.13 22.36 -5.78
C LEU A 233 -2.41 22.49 -4.94
N ALA A 234 -2.52 21.69 -3.88
CA ALA A 234 -3.66 21.75 -2.98
C ALA A 234 -3.73 23.10 -2.25
N LYS A 235 -2.59 23.61 -1.75
CA LYS A 235 -2.55 24.85 -0.95
C LYS A 235 -2.61 26.11 -1.78
N GLU A 236 -1.79 26.22 -2.82
CA GLU A 236 -1.64 27.46 -3.59
C GLU A 236 -2.73 27.61 -4.65
N TRP A 237 -3.17 26.49 -5.24
CA TRP A 237 -4.11 26.50 -6.36
C TRP A 237 -5.50 25.97 -5.99
N ASN A 238 -5.69 25.55 -4.74
CA ASN A 238 -6.93 24.91 -4.29
C ASN A 238 -7.33 23.77 -5.23
N PHE A 239 -6.36 22.96 -5.67
CA PHE A 239 -6.58 21.88 -6.63
C PHE A 239 -7.16 20.65 -5.93
N TRP A 240 -8.30 20.17 -6.44
CA TRP A 240 -9.00 19.02 -5.90
C TRP A 240 -9.00 17.85 -6.88
N ASP A 241 -8.59 16.69 -6.39
CA ASP A 241 -8.69 15.42 -7.09
C ASP A 241 -9.28 14.39 -6.14
N PHE A 242 -10.55 14.04 -6.34
CA PHE A 242 -11.30 13.23 -5.37
C PHE A 242 -10.67 11.84 -5.17
N ALA A 243 -10.39 11.15 -6.27
CA ALA A 243 -9.95 9.75 -6.25
C ALA A 243 -8.79 9.48 -7.21
N GLY A 244 -8.21 10.50 -7.85
CA GLY A 244 -6.92 10.36 -8.51
C GLY A 244 -6.98 10.35 -10.02
N SER A 245 -7.91 11.11 -10.61
CA SER A 245 -7.90 11.36 -12.07
C SER A 245 -6.58 11.95 -12.53
N THR A 246 -5.95 12.78 -11.70
CA THR A 246 -4.62 13.31 -11.92
C THR A 246 -3.56 12.43 -11.25
N VAL A 247 -3.61 12.29 -9.93
CA VAL A 247 -2.51 11.70 -9.14
C VAL A 247 -2.23 10.23 -9.46
N VAL A 248 -3.24 9.47 -9.88
CA VAL A 248 -3.10 8.08 -10.33
C VAL A 248 -3.11 8.00 -11.84
N HIS A 249 -4.22 8.39 -12.48
CA HIS A 249 -4.46 8.08 -13.88
C HIS A 249 -3.64 8.95 -14.83
N SER A 250 -3.57 10.26 -14.60
CA SER A 250 -2.78 11.15 -15.46
C SER A 250 -1.28 10.95 -15.24
N VAL A 251 -0.83 10.82 -13.98
CA VAL A 251 0.58 10.49 -13.67
C VAL A 251 0.99 9.17 -14.34
N GLY A 252 0.19 8.12 -14.14
CA GLY A 252 0.40 6.83 -14.82
C GLY A 252 0.36 6.95 -16.34
N GLY A 253 -0.56 7.75 -16.89
CA GLY A 253 -0.73 7.99 -18.32
C GLY A 253 0.45 8.74 -18.96
N TRP A 254 0.98 9.78 -18.32
CA TRP A 254 2.14 10.52 -18.79
C TRP A 254 3.43 9.69 -18.68
N ALA A 255 3.58 8.92 -17.61
CA ALA A 255 4.67 7.95 -17.49
C ALA A 255 4.58 6.86 -18.58
N ALA A 256 3.37 6.36 -18.84
CA ALA A 256 3.08 5.39 -19.90
C ALA A 256 3.41 5.94 -21.29
N LEU A 257 3.00 7.17 -21.59
CA LEU A 257 3.30 7.85 -22.85
C LEU A 257 4.81 8.04 -23.02
N THR A 258 5.50 8.53 -21.99
CA THR A 258 6.95 8.71 -21.99
C THR A 258 7.66 7.38 -22.24
N GLY A 259 7.27 6.32 -21.54
CA GLY A 259 7.80 4.97 -21.76
C GLY A 259 7.54 4.45 -23.17
N ALA A 260 6.36 4.70 -23.74
CA ALA A 260 6.02 4.31 -25.09
C ALA A 260 6.83 5.07 -26.15
N ILE A 261 7.12 6.36 -25.95
CA ILE A 261 7.97 7.18 -26.82
C ILE A 261 9.42 6.67 -26.79
N ILE A 262 9.98 6.47 -25.59
CA ILE A 262 11.37 6.02 -25.42
C ILE A 262 11.60 4.64 -26.03
N LEU A 263 10.66 3.70 -25.83
CA LEU A 263 10.77 2.35 -26.39
C LEU A 263 10.45 2.28 -27.88
N GLY A 264 9.69 3.24 -28.39
CA GLY A 264 9.19 3.24 -29.74
C GLY A 264 8.10 2.19 -30.01
N PRO A 265 7.72 2.05 -31.29
CA PRO A 265 6.62 1.21 -31.70
C PRO A 265 6.93 -0.28 -31.57
N ARG A 266 5.88 -1.07 -31.36
CA ARG A 266 5.98 -2.53 -31.40
C ARG A 266 6.44 -2.99 -32.79
N ILE A 267 7.31 -4.01 -32.82
CA ILE A 267 7.74 -4.64 -34.08
C ILE A 267 6.51 -5.11 -34.86
N GLY A 268 6.43 -4.66 -36.12
CA GLY A 268 5.33 -4.93 -37.03
C GLY A 268 4.17 -3.93 -36.96
N LYS A 269 4.17 -2.95 -36.04
CA LYS A 269 3.08 -1.96 -35.93
C LYS A 269 3.02 -1.02 -37.13
N PHE A 270 4.17 -0.65 -37.68
CA PHE A 270 4.30 0.19 -38.86
C PHE A 270 5.11 -0.56 -39.92
N SER A 271 4.62 -0.57 -41.15
CA SER A 271 5.32 -1.09 -42.32
C SER A 271 6.43 -0.13 -42.76
N LYS A 272 7.33 -0.58 -43.66
CA LYS A 272 8.46 0.25 -44.16
C LYS A 272 7.99 1.53 -44.88
N ASP A 273 6.78 1.53 -45.41
CA ASP A 273 6.09 2.64 -46.06
C ASP A 273 5.24 3.50 -45.09
N GLY A 274 5.33 3.23 -43.78
CA GLY A 274 4.60 3.97 -42.74
C GLY A 274 3.15 3.53 -42.53
N ARG A 275 2.66 2.52 -43.27
CA ARG A 275 1.28 2.02 -43.09
C ARG A 275 1.09 1.40 -41.71
N ILE A 276 -0.06 1.67 -41.10
CA ILE A 276 -0.44 1.14 -39.79
C ILE A 276 -0.93 -0.30 -39.95
N ASN A 277 -0.30 -1.21 -39.23
CA ASN A 277 -0.77 -2.59 -39.09
C ASN A 277 -1.53 -2.74 -37.77
N ALA A 278 -2.66 -3.43 -37.81
CA ALA A 278 -3.36 -3.85 -36.61
C ALA A 278 -2.57 -4.98 -35.93
N ILE A 279 -2.44 -4.90 -34.60
CA ILE A 279 -1.93 -6.00 -33.78
C ILE A 279 -3.10 -6.40 -32.88
N PRO A 280 -3.95 -7.35 -33.31
CA PRO A 280 -5.11 -7.74 -32.54
C PRO A 280 -4.67 -8.44 -31.25
N GLY A 281 -5.48 -8.29 -30.20
CA GLY A 281 -5.32 -9.06 -28.98
C GLY A 281 -5.61 -10.54 -29.22
N HIS A 282 -4.96 -11.40 -28.46
CA HIS A 282 -5.09 -12.86 -28.64
C HIS A 282 -6.27 -13.47 -27.87
N ASN A 283 -6.83 -12.77 -26.87
CA ASN A 283 -7.90 -13.30 -26.03
C ASN A 283 -8.86 -12.20 -25.57
N MET A 284 -9.98 -12.04 -26.29
CA MET A 284 -11.00 -11.03 -25.96
C MET A 284 -11.83 -11.39 -24.73
N THR A 285 -11.93 -12.68 -24.38
CA THR A 285 -12.56 -13.11 -23.13
C THR A 285 -11.79 -12.60 -21.92
N ALA A 286 -10.46 -12.74 -21.93
CA ALA A 286 -9.61 -12.19 -20.88
C ALA A 286 -9.70 -10.66 -20.83
N ALA A 287 -9.69 -9.99 -21.99
CA ALA A 287 -9.85 -8.54 -22.05
C ALA A 287 -11.19 -8.07 -21.46
N PHE A 288 -12.29 -8.76 -21.77
CA PHE A 288 -13.62 -8.45 -21.26
C PHE A 288 -13.73 -8.70 -19.76
N ILE A 289 -13.27 -9.86 -19.27
CA ILE A 289 -13.23 -10.17 -17.83
C ILE A 289 -12.42 -9.11 -17.09
N GLY A 290 -11.25 -8.76 -17.63
CA GLY A 290 -10.40 -7.73 -17.03
C GLY A 290 -11.11 -6.37 -16.96
N CYS A 291 -11.83 -5.98 -18.02
CA CYS A 291 -12.62 -4.74 -18.02
C CYS A 291 -13.71 -4.74 -16.95
N LEU A 292 -14.45 -5.85 -16.79
CA LEU A 292 -15.46 -5.97 -15.74
C LEU A 292 -14.87 -5.93 -14.34
N VAL A 293 -13.73 -6.59 -14.13
CA VAL A 293 -13.00 -6.57 -12.85
C VAL A 293 -12.52 -5.16 -12.52
N LEU A 294 -11.97 -4.43 -13.49
CA LEU A 294 -11.56 -3.03 -13.32
C LEU A 294 -12.75 -2.14 -12.98
N TRP A 295 -13.87 -2.30 -13.68
CA TRP A 295 -15.09 -1.54 -13.39
C TRP A 295 -15.62 -1.83 -11.98
N PHE A 296 -15.67 -3.10 -11.58
CA PHE A 296 -16.10 -3.47 -10.24
C PHE A 296 -15.14 -2.94 -9.16
N GLY A 297 -13.83 -3.06 -9.36
CA GLY A 297 -12.82 -2.51 -8.45
C GLY A 297 -12.90 -0.99 -8.32
N TRP A 298 -13.37 -0.30 -9.37
CA TRP A 298 -13.56 1.15 -9.39
C TRP A 298 -14.56 1.65 -8.34
N PHE A 299 -15.52 0.82 -7.90
CA PHE A 299 -16.41 1.19 -6.79
C PHE A 299 -15.65 1.35 -5.46
N GLY A 300 -14.59 0.58 -5.25
CA GLY A 300 -13.70 0.79 -4.10
C GLY A 300 -12.67 1.90 -4.32
N PHE A 301 -12.39 2.24 -5.59
CA PHE A 301 -11.50 3.34 -5.95
C PHE A 301 -12.17 4.71 -5.75
N ASN A 302 -13.48 4.78 -6.03
CA ASN A 302 -14.35 5.95 -5.85
C ASN A 302 -15.49 5.65 -4.85
N PRO A 303 -15.18 5.45 -3.56
CA PRO A 303 -16.19 5.12 -2.55
C PRO A 303 -17.16 6.28 -2.25
#